data_AF-A0A9X1UPU7-F1
#
_entry.id   AF-A0A9X1UPU7-F1
#
_cell.length_a   1.000
_cell.length_b   1.000
_cell.length_c   1.000
_cell.angle_alpha   90.00
_cell.angle_beta   90.00
_cell.angle_gamma   90.00
#
_symmetry.space_group_name_H-M   'P 1'
#
loop_
_entity.id
_entity.type
_entity.pdbx_description
1 polymer ?
#
loop_
_entity_poly.entity_id
_entity_poly.type
_entity_poly.pdbx_seq_one_letter_code
_entity_poly.pdbx_strand_id
1 'polypeptide(L)'
;MFDIPRSTTVIALVALCAVAHATQPAHLVGHIDIPGVSLNSFDIRFAEQGIYALADQSNASVDLIGTHNRRFLAKLGGFAGVRKADLGRPNGVVIVGGHQVWAGDGAAVSRSLK
;
A
#
# COMPACT_ATOMS: atom_id res chain seq x y z
N MET A 1 -49.91 -53.84 6.86
CA MET A 1 -48.54 -54.27 6.51
C MET A 1 -48.05 -53.26 5.48
N PHE A 2 -47.15 -52.36 5.87
CA PHE A 2 -46.83 -51.14 5.13
C PHE A 2 -45.96 -51.42 3.90
N ASP A 3 -46.34 -50.80 2.78
CA ASP A 3 -45.65 -50.76 1.49
C ASP A 3 -44.35 -49.94 1.56
N ILE A 4 -43.28 -50.39 0.90
CA ILE A 4 -42.00 -49.68 0.78
C ILE A 4 -42.00 -48.93 -0.56
N PRO A 5 -41.95 -47.59 -0.60
CA PRO A 5 -41.71 -46.90 -1.86
C PRO A 5 -40.21 -46.91 -2.22
N ARG A 6 -39.95 -47.32 -3.47
CA ARG A 6 -38.66 -47.29 -4.17
C ARG A 6 -38.03 -45.90 -4.09
N SER A 7 -36.88 -45.81 -3.45
CA SER A 7 -36.07 -44.58 -3.35
C SER A 7 -35.37 -44.31 -4.69
N THR A 8 -35.93 -43.40 -5.48
CA THR A 8 -35.29 -42.85 -6.68
C THR A 8 -34.14 -41.93 -6.27
N THR A 9 -32.92 -42.28 -6.62
CA THR A 9 -31.71 -41.47 -6.43
C THR A 9 -31.85 -40.12 -7.14
N VAL A 10 -31.75 -39.02 -6.39
CA VAL A 10 -31.61 -37.67 -6.96
C VAL A 10 -30.13 -37.29 -6.92
N ILE A 11 -29.47 -37.26 -8.09
CA ILE A 11 -28.14 -36.67 -8.22
C ILE A 11 -28.33 -35.16 -8.38
N ALA A 12 -28.05 -34.40 -7.31
CA ALA A 12 -27.99 -32.95 -7.37
C ALA A 12 -26.68 -32.53 -8.06
N LEU A 13 -26.76 -32.07 -9.30
CA LEU A 13 -25.63 -31.47 -10.01
C LEU A 13 -25.45 -30.04 -9.50
N VAL A 14 -24.54 -29.83 -8.56
CA VAL A 14 -24.12 -28.49 -8.12
C VAL A 14 -23.24 -27.89 -9.22
N ALA A 15 -23.82 -27.00 -10.03
CA ALA A 15 -23.06 -26.20 -10.99
C ALA A 15 -22.16 -25.22 -10.22
N LEU A 16 -20.88 -25.54 -10.13
CA LEU A 16 -19.85 -24.67 -9.58
C LEU A 16 -19.61 -23.53 -10.59
N CYS A 17 -20.35 -22.41 -10.46
CA CYS A 17 -20.03 -21.18 -11.19
C CYS A 17 -18.70 -20.63 -10.68
N ALA A 18 -17.59 -21.06 -11.28
CA ALA A 18 -16.31 -20.40 -11.13
C ALA A 18 -16.44 -18.99 -11.74
N VAL A 19 -16.52 -17.96 -10.89
CA VAL A 19 -16.49 -16.57 -11.34
C VAL A 19 -15.07 -16.28 -11.81
N ALA A 20 -14.83 -16.41 -13.11
CA ALA A 20 -13.59 -15.96 -13.72
C ALA A 20 -13.56 -14.43 -13.61
N HIS A 21 -12.76 -13.91 -12.67
CA HIS A 21 -12.45 -12.49 -12.63
C HIS A 21 -11.57 -12.19 -13.85
N ALA A 22 -12.17 -11.63 -14.90
CA ALA A 22 -11.42 -11.13 -16.04
C ALA A 22 -10.55 -9.96 -15.54
N THR A 23 -9.24 -10.19 -15.47
CA THR A 23 -8.27 -9.12 -15.21
C THR A 23 -8.37 -8.10 -16.33
N GLN A 24 -8.96 -6.94 -16.04
CA GLN A 24 -8.94 -5.82 -16.97
C GLN A 24 -7.48 -5.36 -17.13
N PRO A 25 -7.00 -5.11 -18.37
CA PRO A 25 -5.66 -4.60 -18.58
C PRO A 25 -5.53 -3.20 -17.94
N ALA A 26 -4.45 -2.99 -17.21
CA ALA A 26 -4.14 -1.67 -16.65
C ALA A 26 -3.77 -0.71 -17.81
N HIS A 27 -4.42 0.45 -17.85
CA HIS A 27 -4.09 1.52 -18.79
C HIS A 27 -3.56 2.74 -18.02
N LEU A 28 -2.46 3.34 -18.51
CA LEU A 28 -1.89 4.56 -17.95
C LEU A 28 -2.81 5.75 -18.22
N VAL A 29 -3.37 6.34 -17.16
CA VAL A 29 -4.33 7.46 -17.28
C VAL A 29 -3.70 8.85 -17.09
N GLY A 30 -2.40 8.91 -16.79
CA GLY A 30 -1.65 10.14 -16.57
C GLY A 30 -0.50 9.97 -15.60
N HIS A 31 0.21 11.07 -15.36
CA HIS A 31 1.32 11.16 -14.42
C HIS A 31 1.01 12.23 -13.36
N ILE A 32 1.58 12.04 -12.17
CA ILE A 32 1.56 13.03 -11.09
C ILE A 32 3.00 13.42 -10.85
N ASP A 33 3.34 14.67 -11.13
CA ASP A 33 4.68 15.18 -10.86
C ASP A 33 4.87 15.35 -9.35
N ILE A 34 5.91 14.70 -8.83
CA ILE A 34 6.29 14.79 -7.42
C ILE A 34 7.56 15.67 -7.36
N PRO A 35 7.56 16.77 -6.59
CA PRO A 35 8.73 17.63 -6.47
C PRO A 35 9.86 16.92 -5.71
N GLY A 36 11.10 17.27 -6.04
CA GLY A 36 12.30 16.73 -5.40
C GLY A 36 13.24 16.06 -6.40
N VAL A 37 14.09 15.16 -5.91
CA VAL A 37 14.91 14.29 -6.74
C VAL A 37 14.08 13.12 -7.28
N SER A 38 14.53 12.53 -8.38
CA SER A 38 13.87 11.34 -8.95
C SER A 38 13.73 10.22 -7.92
N LEU A 39 12.54 9.64 -7.87
CA LEU A 39 12.21 8.50 -7.02
C LEU A 39 12.98 7.26 -7.50
N ASN A 40 14.08 6.94 -6.83
CA ASN A 40 14.89 5.76 -7.11
C ASN A 40 14.64 4.62 -6.12
N SER A 41 14.01 4.91 -4.97
CA SER A 41 13.79 3.94 -3.89
C SER A 41 12.67 4.40 -2.96
N PHE A 42 11.80 3.46 -2.60
CA PHE A 42 10.70 3.63 -1.65
C PHE A 42 10.53 2.35 -0.83
N ASP A 43 9.80 2.43 0.28
CA ASP A 43 9.46 1.26 1.10
C ASP A 43 7.96 0.91 1.00
N ILE A 44 7.17 1.19 2.03
CA ILE A 44 5.73 0.91 2.02
C ILE A 44 4.94 2.09 1.47
N ARG A 45 3.81 1.74 0.83
CA ARG A 45 2.77 2.64 0.35
C ARG A 45 1.48 2.32 1.10
N PHE A 46 0.76 3.35 1.51
CA PHE A 46 -0.49 3.20 2.24
C PHE A 46 -1.55 4.13 1.68
N ALA A 47 -2.76 3.61 1.45
CA ALA A 47 -3.86 4.39 0.90
C ALA A 47 -5.07 4.28 1.80
N GLU A 48 -5.62 5.42 2.21
CA GLU A 48 -6.82 5.49 3.04
C GLU A 48 -7.56 6.80 2.74
N GLN A 49 -8.90 6.73 2.67
CA GLN A 49 -9.79 7.90 2.66
C GLN A 49 -9.41 9.00 1.65
N GLY A 50 -9.04 8.61 0.43
CA GLY A 50 -8.71 9.56 -0.64
C GLY A 50 -7.26 10.06 -0.63
N ILE A 51 -6.44 9.59 0.31
CA ILE A 51 -5.01 9.91 0.42
C ILE A 51 -4.19 8.67 0.14
N TYR A 52 -3.13 8.86 -0.64
CA TYR A 52 -2.08 7.88 -0.86
C TYR A 52 -0.79 8.43 -0.29
N ALA A 53 -0.22 7.72 0.68
CA ALA A 53 1.04 8.04 1.32
C ALA A 53 2.14 7.10 0.80
N LEU A 54 3.30 7.67 0.46
CA LEU A 54 4.47 6.96 -0.03
C LEU A 54 5.67 7.30 0.85
N ALA A 55 6.32 6.28 1.41
CA ALA A 55 7.63 6.44 2.05
C ALA A 55 8.71 6.65 0.97
N ASP A 56 8.92 7.90 0.56
CA ASP A 56 9.94 8.30 -0.42
C ASP A 56 11.30 8.37 0.25
N GLN A 57 12.05 7.30 0.09
CA GLN A 57 13.37 7.20 0.67
C GLN A 57 14.42 8.00 -0.14
N SER A 58 14.16 8.31 -1.40
CA SER A 58 15.05 9.13 -2.25
C SER A 58 15.07 10.59 -1.81
N ASN A 59 13.96 11.10 -1.30
CA ASN A 59 13.84 12.47 -0.80
C ASN A 59 13.82 12.55 0.73
N ALA A 60 14.03 11.44 1.45
CA ALA A 60 13.94 11.38 2.91
C ALA A 60 12.62 11.99 3.43
N SER A 61 11.51 11.55 2.84
CA SER A 61 10.19 12.14 3.07
C SER A 61 9.05 11.15 2.97
N VAL A 62 7.89 11.52 3.48
CA VAL A 62 6.62 10.91 3.10
C VAL A 62 5.89 11.81 2.12
N ASP A 63 5.51 11.28 0.96
CA ASP A 63 4.74 12.00 -0.04
C ASP A 63 3.26 11.68 0.07
N LEU A 64 2.44 12.72 0.07
CA LEU A 64 0.98 12.63 0.12
C LEU A 64 0.40 12.99 -1.24
N ILE A 65 -0.44 12.11 -1.77
CA ILE A 65 -1.10 12.25 -3.06
C ILE A 65 -2.61 12.10 -2.86
N GLY A 66 -3.39 13.02 -3.42
CA GLY A 66 -4.84 12.94 -3.43
C GLY A 66 -5.30 12.01 -4.55
N THR A 67 -6.01 10.94 -4.22
CA THR A 67 -6.44 9.94 -5.21
C THR A 67 -7.66 10.40 -6.01
N HIS A 68 -8.51 11.27 -5.44
CA HIS A 68 -9.68 11.82 -6.13
C HIS A 68 -9.30 12.86 -7.19
N ASN A 69 -8.41 13.79 -6.84
CA ASN A 69 -8.01 14.88 -7.71
C ASN A 69 -6.73 14.57 -8.51
N ARG A 70 -6.07 13.44 -8.24
CA ARG A 70 -4.80 13.01 -8.85
C ARG A 70 -3.72 14.09 -8.73
N ARG A 71 -3.55 14.64 -7.53
CA ARG A 71 -2.58 15.72 -7.26
C ARG A 71 -1.64 15.36 -6.14
N PHE A 72 -0.40 15.82 -6.28
CA PHE A 72 0.51 15.93 -5.17
C PHE A 72 -0.05 16.93 -4.14
N LEU A 73 -0.08 16.54 -2.87
CA LEU A 73 -0.64 17.34 -1.78
C LEU A 73 0.47 17.94 -0.92
N ALA A 74 1.42 17.12 -0.47
CA ALA A 74 2.47 17.55 0.44
C ALA A 74 3.67 16.60 0.44
N LYS A 75 4.84 17.16 0.74
CA LYS A 75 6.06 16.42 1.13
C LYS A 75 6.27 16.62 2.62
N LEU A 76 6.22 15.54 3.39
CA LEU A 76 6.52 15.55 4.81
C LEU A 76 7.99 15.17 4.99
N GLY A 77 8.84 16.16 5.27
CA GLY A 77 10.27 15.94 5.53
C GLY A 77 10.57 15.70 7.02
N GLY A 78 11.85 15.81 7.38
CA GLY A 78 12.32 15.68 8.78
C GLY A 78 12.91 14.32 9.13
N PHE A 79 12.94 13.39 8.17
CA PHE A 79 13.62 12.10 8.33
C PHE A 79 15.13 12.28 8.23
N ALA A 80 15.89 11.43 8.92
CA ALA A 80 17.34 11.57 9.04
C ALA A 80 18.12 11.47 7.70
N GLY A 81 17.48 11.00 6.63
CA GLY A 81 18.05 10.73 5.32
C GLY A 81 18.97 9.50 5.31
N VAL A 82 19.42 9.07 4.12
CA VAL A 82 20.40 7.97 3.98
C VAL A 82 21.66 8.32 4.79
N ARG A 83 21.85 7.65 5.92
CA ARG A 83 23.14 7.56 6.61
C ARG A 83 23.82 6.25 6.22
N LYS A 84 25.10 6.10 6.57
CA LYS A 84 25.85 4.85 6.35
C LYS A 84 25.00 3.64 6.78
N ALA A 85 24.96 2.61 5.93
CA ALA A 85 24.26 1.35 6.14
C ALA A 85 22.71 1.39 6.16
N ASP A 86 22.08 2.14 5.25
CA ASP A 86 20.61 2.15 5.03
C ASP A 86 19.78 2.67 6.22
N LEU A 87 20.41 3.40 7.12
CA LEU A 87 19.78 4.00 8.28
C LEU A 87 19.21 5.39 7.96
N GLY A 88 18.11 5.77 8.61
CA GLY A 88 17.56 7.14 8.60
C GLY A 88 16.57 7.47 7.47
N ARG A 89 16.04 6.46 6.77
CA ARG A 89 15.00 6.65 5.75
C ARG A 89 13.63 6.29 6.35
N PRO A 90 12.52 6.81 5.81
CA PRO A 90 11.22 6.29 6.16
C PRO A 90 11.14 4.78 5.80
N ASN A 91 10.94 3.93 6.82
CA ASN A 91 10.84 2.45 6.72
C ASN A 91 9.39 1.97 6.87
N GLY A 92 8.46 2.79 6.43
CA GLY A 92 7.05 2.47 6.43
C GLY A 92 6.21 3.69 6.72
N VAL A 93 4.97 3.65 6.27
CA VAL A 93 3.99 4.71 6.50
C VAL A 93 2.61 4.09 6.71
N VAL A 94 1.85 4.65 7.64
CA VAL A 94 0.42 4.36 7.83
C VAL A 94 -0.35 5.66 7.99
N ILE A 95 -1.61 5.63 7.58
CA ILE A 95 -2.59 6.67 7.90
C ILE A 95 -3.41 6.15 9.07
N VAL A 96 -3.63 7.00 10.08
CA VAL A 96 -4.37 6.65 11.29
C VAL A 96 -5.55 7.59 11.43
N GLY A 97 -6.75 7.01 11.40
CA GLY A 97 -8.01 7.74 11.56
C GLY A 97 -8.25 8.81 10.49
N GLY A 98 -7.60 8.72 9.33
CA GLY A 98 -7.77 9.68 8.22
C GLY A 98 -7.12 11.05 8.38
N HIS A 99 -6.48 11.34 9.53
CA HIS A 99 -5.95 12.67 9.83
C HIS A 99 -4.53 12.67 10.39
N GLN A 100 -3.94 11.50 10.63
CA GLN A 100 -2.56 11.37 11.07
C GLN A 100 -1.78 10.49 10.11
N VAL A 101 -0.50 10.83 9.92
CA VAL A 101 0.44 10.04 9.12
C VAL A 101 1.60 9.68 10.02
N TRP A 102 1.81 8.39 10.24
CA TRP A 102 2.89 7.88 11.08
C TRP A 102 3.89 7.15 10.20
N ALA A 103 5.18 7.43 10.40
CA ALA A 103 6.25 6.80 9.66
C ALA A 103 7.43 6.50 10.58
N GLY A 104 8.05 5.34 10.38
CA GLY A 104 9.25 4.96 11.13
C GLY A 104 10.50 5.61 10.53
N ASP A 105 11.31 6.25 11.37
CA ASP A 105 12.63 6.77 10.99
C ASP A 105 13.72 5.96 11.70
N GLY A 106 14.35 5.03 10.99
CA GLY A 106 15.34 4.12 11.54
C GLY A 106 16.67 4.80 11.86
N ALA A 107 16.75 5.60 12.92
CA ALA A 107 18.00 6.20 13.38
C ALA A 107 18.78 5.22 14.28
N ALA A 108 19.76 4.47 13.75
CA ALA A 108 20.75 3.84 14.62
C ALA A 108 21.84 4.87 14.98
N VAL A 109 21.75 5.44 16.19
CA VAL A 109 22.91 6.07 16.81
C VAL A 109 23.77 4.95 17.41
N SER A 110 24.71 4.38 16.64
CA SER A 110 25.79 3.60 17.24
C SER A 110 26.88 4.55 17.71
N ARG A 111 26.79 5.01 18.96
CA ARG A 111 27.90 5.70 19.63
C ARG A 111 28.64 4.65 20.45
N SER A 112 29.78 4.17 19.96
CA SER A 112 30.75 3.48 20.81
C SER A 112 31.35 4.51 21.75
N LEU A 113 30.99 4.46 23.03
CA LEU A 113 31.67 5.21 24.07
C LEU A 113 32.94 4.44 24.42
N LYS A 114 34.10 5.03 24.11
CA LYS A 114 35.33 4.82 24.87
C LYS A 114 35.52 6.03 25.76
#